data_AF-A0A2Z5N6B8-F1
#
_entry.id   AF-A0A2Z5N6B8-F1
#
_cell.length_a   1.000
_cell.length_b   1.000
_cell.length_c   1.000
_cell.angle_alpha   90.00
_cell.angle_beta   90.00
_cell.angle_gamma   90.00
#
_symmetry.space_group_name_H-M   'P 1'
#
loop_
_entity.id
_entity.type
_entity.pdbx_description
1 polymer ?
#
loop_
_entity_poly.entity_id
_entity_poly.type
_entity_poly.pdbx_seq_one_letter_code
_entity_poly.pdbx_strand_id
1 'polypeptide(L)'
;MTIARAAARDSANAEDAALWRWFAALLDERRIRWCHSGRGWLVSVDHRHVATGTQFDQAMRMAKENVDGGGSGRIETPSKSTGSGRRIHLVK
;
A
#
# COMPACT_ATOMS: atom_id res chain seq x y z
N MET A 1 13.09 31.69 2.15
CA MET A 1 12.48 30.36 1.97
C MET A 1 11.21 30.56 1.15
N THR A 2 11.22 30.15 -0.13
CA THR A 2 10.20 30.55 -1.12
C THR A 2 8.84 29.91 -0.82
N ILE A 3 7.76 30.72 -0.82
CA ILE A 3 6.39 30.31 -0.47
C ILE A 3 5.90 29.10 -1.27
N ALA A 4 6.35 28.95 -2.53
CA ALA A 4 6.04 27.78 -3.36
C ALA A 4 6.56 26.44 -2.79
N ARG A 5 7.73 26.43 -2.13
CA ARG A 5 8.28 25.20 -1.50
C ARG A 5 7.55 24.84 -0.21
N ALA A 6 7.05 25.85 0.52
CA ALA A 6 6.25 25.62 1.73
C ALA A 6 4.89 25.01 1.37
N ALA A 7 4.20 25.58 0.38
CA ALA A 7 2.92 25.05 -0.11
C ALA A 7 3.03 23.61 -0.63
N ALA A 8 4.10 23.28 -1.37
CA ALA A 8 4.34 21.91 -1.84
C ALA A 8 4.57 20.93 -0.67
N ARG A 9 5.27 21.37 0.38
CA ARG A 9 5.49 20.55 1.59
C ARG A 9 4.21 20.34 2.38
N ASP A 10 3.41 21.39 2.53
CA ASP A 10 2.14 21.32 3.27
C ASP A 10 1.12 20.46 2.53
N SER A 11 1.09 20.52 1.20
CA SER A 11 0.27 19.63 0.37
C SER A 11 0.67 18.16 0.55
N ALA A 12 1.96 17.84 0.42
CA ALA A 12 2.45 16.48 0.60
C ALA A 12 2.14 15.96 2.01
N ASN A 13 2.33 16.79 3.04
CA ASN A 13 2.02 16.43 4.41
C ASN A 13 0.51 16.22 4.64
N ALA A 14 -0.35 16.99 3.95
CA ALA A 14 -1.80 16.79 4.02
C ALA A 14 -2.23 15.48 3.35
N GLU A 15 -1.62 15.12 2.22
CA GLU A 15 -1.87 13.84 1.54
C GLU A 15 -1.41 12.64 2.39
N ASP A 16 -0.23 12.73 3.00
CA ASP A 16 0.27 11.70 3.92
C ASP A 16 -0.61 11.59 5.15
N ALA A 17 -1.04 12.72 5.74
CA ALA A 17 -1.96 12.71 6.87
C ALA A 17 -3.31 12.05 6.51
N ALA A 18 -3.84 12.29 5.31
CA ALA A 18 -5.06 11.63 4.85
C ALA A 18 -4.87 10.12 4.67
N LEU A 19 -3.73 9.68 4.13
CA LEU A 19 -3.37 8.27 4.01
C LEU A 19 -3.28 7.59 5.38
N TRP A 20 -2.61 8.23 6.35
CA TRP A 20 -2.47 7.70 7.71
C TRP A 20 -3.80 7.64 8.45
N ARG A 21 -4.69 8.62 8.27
CA ARG A 21 -6.05 8.60 8.86
C ARG A 21 -6.87 7.43 8.32
N TRP A 22 -6.81 7.21 7.01
CA TRP A 22 -7.48 6.08 6.36
C TRP A 22 -6.93 4.73 6.87
N PHE A 23 -5.60 4.62 6.96
CA PHE A 23 -4.96 3.43 7.52
C PHE A 23 -5.37 3.16 8.97
N ALA A 24 -5.35 4.20 9.81
CA ALA A 24 -5.69 4.09 11.22
C ALA A 24 -7.14 3.61 11.42
N ALA A 25 -8.10 4.11 10.63
CA ALA A 25 -9.48 3.66 10.66
C ALA A 25 -9.59 2.16 10.30
N LEU A 26 -8.93 1.71 9.23
CA LEU A 26 -8.94 0.30 8.83
C LEU A 26 -8.22 -0.62 9.83
N LEU A 27 -7.20 -0.09 10.51
CA LEU A 27 -6.47 -0.80 11.54
C LEU A 27 -7.33 -1.00 12.79
N ASP A 28 -8.04 0.05 13.21
CA ASP A 28 -8.96 0.01 14.36
C ASP A 28 -10.10 -0.99 14.12
N GLU A 29 -10.65 -1.01 12.90
CA GLU A 29 -11.65 -1.98 12.47
C GLU A 29 -11.07 -3.40 12.20
N ARG A 30 -9.74 -3.58 12.29
CA ARG A 30 -9.01 -4.82 11.95
C ARG A 30 -9.29 -5.35 10.53
N ARG A 31 -9.67 -4.46 9.61
CA ARG A 31 -10.04 -4.79 8.22
C ARG A 31 -8.84 -4.86 7.30
N ILE A 32 -7.74 -4.21 7.66
CA ILE A 32 -6.50 -4.24 6.87
C ILE A 32 -5.56 -5.35 7.34
N ARG A 33 -4.96 -6.05 6.38
CA ARG A 33 -3.83 -6.96 6.56
C ARG A 33 -2.74 -6.59 5.58
N TRP A 34 -1.51 -6.61 6.05
CA TRP A 34 -0.34 -6.45 5.21
C TRP A 34 0.61 -7.63 5.40
N CYS A 35 1.14 -8.13 4.30
CA CYS A 35 2.14 -9.19 4.32
C CYS A 35 3.31 -8.77 3.43
N HIS A 36 4.52 -8.80 3.98
CA HIS A 36 5.73 -8.71 3.17
C HIS A 36 6.03 -10.09 2.59
N SER A 37 5.77 -10.24 1.30
CA SER A 37 6.27 -11.37 0.52
C SER A 37 7.67 -11.03 0.04
N GLY A 38 8.55 -12.01 -0.18
CA GLY A 38 9.92 -11.77 -0.64
C GLY A 38 10.05 -11.01 -1.98
N ARG A 39 8.94 -10.68 -2.64
CA ARG A 39 8.84 -9.86 -3.86
C ARG A 39 8.19 -8.48 -3.65
N GLY A 40 7.71 -8.16 -2.45
CA GLY A 40 7.05 -6.89 -2.15
C GLY A 40 5.99 -6.98 -1.04
N TRP A 41 5.35 -5.86 -0.80
CA TRP A 41 4.28 -5.68 0.16
C TRP A 41 2.92 -5.95 -0.49
N LEU A 42 2.20 -6.93 0.03
CA LEU A 42 0.80 -7.19 -0.31
C LEU A 42 -0.08 -6.56 0.76
N VAL A 43 -1.04 -5.76 0.32
CA VAL A 43 -2.06 -5.14 1.17
C VAL A 43 -3.41 -5.72 0.81
N SER A 44 -4.10 -6.20 1.83
CA SER A 44 -5.47 -6.71 1.73
C SER A 44 -6.36 -5.93 2.67
N VAL A 45 -7.52 -5.50 2.19
CA VAL A 45 -8.55 -4.80 2.96
C VAL A 45 -9.84 -5.58 2.82
N ASP A 46 -10.53 -5.85 3.93
CA ASP A 46 -11.80 -6.58 3.94
C ASP A 46 -11.69 -7.97 3.28
N HIS A 47 -10.63 -8.70 3.62
CA HIS A 47 -10.26 -10.00 3.02
C HIS A 47 -9.99 -9.98 1.51
N ARG A 48 -10.09 -8.83 0.85
CA ARG A 48 -9.79 -8.63 -0.56
C ARG A 48 -8.37 -8.10 -0.71
N HIS A 49 -7.60 -8.74 -1.60
CA HIS A 49 -6.31 -8.19 -2.00
C HIS A 49 -6.55 -6.89 -2.80
N VAL A 50 -6.02 -5.78 -2.32
CA VAL A 50 -6.24 -4.46 -2.93
C VAL A 50 -5.00 -3.90 -3.60
N ALA A 51 -3.78 -4.25 -3.16
CA ALA A 51 -2.57 -3.75 -3.82
C ALA A 51 -1.35 -4.62 -3.53
N THR A 52 -0.42 -4.63 -4.49
CA THR A 52 0.94 -5.11 -4.30
C THR A 52 1.90 -4.01 -4.72
N GLY A 53 2.80 -3.62 -3.83
CA GLY A 53 3.86 -2.64 -4.11
C GLY A 53 5.23 -3.19 -3.73
N THR A 54 6.30 -2.65 -4.30
CA THR A 54 7.66 -3.02 -3.89
C THR A 54 8.03 -2.39 -2.55
N GLN A 55 7.43 -1.24 -2.24
CA GLN A 55 7.60 -0.51 -0.99
C GLN A 55 6.26 -0.40 -0.24
N PHE A 56 6.32 -0.34 1.09
CA PHE A 56 5.11 -0.24 1.93
C PHE A 56 4.28 1.00 1.61
N ASP A 57 4.90 2.18 1.56
CA ASP A 57 4.23 3.45 1.26
C ASP A 57 3.51 3.40 -0.11
N GLN A 58 4.22 2.89 -1.13
CA GLN A 58 3.65 2.70 -2.46
C GLN A 58 2.45 1.75 -2.42
N ALA A 59 2.56 0.61 -1.74
CA ALA A 59 1.47 -0.35 -1.60
C ALA A 59 0.26 0.24 -0.86
N MET A 60 0.51 1.11 0.12
CA MET A 60 -0.52 1.81 0.88
C MET A 60 -1.26 2.86 0.05
N ARG A 61 -0.53 3.68 -0.72
CA ARG A 61 -1.13 4.66 -1.63
C ARG A 61 -1.98 3.96 -2.69
N MET A 62 -1.44 2.92 -3.33
CA MET A 62 -2.17 2.10 -4.29
C MET A 62 -3.40 1.42 -3.66
N ALA A 63 -3.28 0.92 -2.43
CA ALA A 63 -4.40 0.31 -1.71
C ALA A 63 -5.52 1.32 -1.46
N LYS A 64 -5.18 2.54 -1.05
CA LYS A 64 -6.15 3.63 -0.85
C LYS A 64 -6.84 3.98 -2.17
N GLU A 65 -6.07 4.21 -3.23
CA GLU A 65 -6.63 4.50 -4.57
C GLU A 65 -7.53 3.38 -5.08
N ASN A 66 -7.18 2.12 -4.84
CA ASN A 66 -8.00 0.98 -5.24
C ASN A 66 -9.24 0.79 -4.38
N VAL A 67 -9.25 1.24 -3.12
CA VAL A 67 -10.45 1.25 -2.27
C VAL A 67 -11.37 2.41 -2.65
N ASP A 68 -10.82 3.60 -2.89
CA ASP A 68 -11.57 4.79 -3.33
C ASP A 68 -12.12 4.64 -4.76
N GLY A 69 -11.35 4.07 -5.69
CA GLY A 69 -11.70 3.96 -7.11
C GLY A 69 -12.30 2.61 -7.54
N GLY A 70 -12.22 1.58 -6.69
CA GLY A 70 -12.20 0.19 -7.16
C GLY A 70 -13.16 -0.78 -6.47
N GLY A 71 -14.45 -0.46 -6.48
CA GLY A 71 -15.49 -1.47 -6.69
C GLY A 71 -15.30 -2.27 -8.00
N SER A 72 -14.43 -1.81 -8.93
CA SER A 72 -14.16 -2.47 -10.20
C SER A 72 -12.69 -2.27 -10.59
N GLY A 73 -11.92 -3.36 -10.71
CA GLY A 73 -10.50 -3.26 -11.03
C GLY A 73 -9.76 -4.56 -10.75
N ARG A 74 -10.03 -5.56 -11.57
CA ARG A 74 -9.29 -6.83 -11.69
C ARG A 74 -7.78 -6.53 -11.76
N ILE A 75 -7.03 -6.88 -10.71
CA ILE A 75 -5.57 -6.77 -10.70
C ILE A 75 -5.03 -7.97 -11.49
N GLU A 76 -4.81 -7.75 -12.78
CA GLU A 76 -4.00 -8.63 -13.60
C GLU A 76 -2.57 -8.55 -13.05
N THR A 77 -2.06 -9.69 -12.59
CA THR A 77 -0.66 -9.84 -12.25
C THR A 77 0.18 -9.48 -13.47
N PRO A 78 1.07 -8.47 -13.44
CA PRO A 78 2.12 -8.39 -14.43
C PRO A 78 3.10 -9.51 -14.10
N SER A 79 2.91 -10.64 -14.79
CA SER A 79 3.95 -11.63 -14.99
C SER A 79 5.11 -10.94 -15.69
N LYS A 80 6.09 -10.48 -14.89
CA LYS A 80 7.47 -10.38 -15.37
C LYS A 80 8.29 -11.39 -14.61
N SER A 81 8.63 -12.44 -15.36
CA SER A 81 9.69 -13.38 -15.07
C SER A 81 10.93 -12.63 -14.57
N THR A 82 11.35 -12.95 -13.36
CA THR A 82 12.77 -13.00 -13.02
C THR A 82 12.89 -14.08 -11.96
N GLY A 83 13.57 -15.17 -12.37
CA GLY A 83 13.91 -16.27 -11.50
C GLY A 83 14.87 -15.82 -10.42
N SER A 84 14.77 -16.47 -9.27
CA SER A 84 15.87 -16.86 -8.38
C SER A 84 15.27 -17.05 -6.99
N GLY A 85 15.17 -18.30 -6.57
CA GLY A 85 14.54 -18.67 -5.30
C GLY A 85 15.45 -18.46 -4.11
N ARG A 86 14.85 -18.29 -2.92
CA ARG A 86 15.16 -19.12 -1.73
C ARG A 86 14.32 -18.76 -0.51
N ARG A 87 13.84 -19.83 0.13
CA ARG A 87 13.71 -20.11 1.58
C ARG A 87 13.16 -19.01 2.50
N ILE A 88 11.89 -19.19 2.84
CA ILE A 88 11.24 -18.78 4.09
C ILE A 88 11.92 -19.50 5.27
N HIS A 89 12.47 -18.74 6.22
CA HIS A 89 12.83 -19.22 7.55
C HIS A 89 11.74 -18.80 8.54
N LEU A 90 11.01 -19.79 9.03
CA LEU A 90 10.16 -19.75 10.21
C LEU A 90 11.07 -19.67 11.44
N VAL A 91 10.97 -18.62 12.24
CA VAL A 91 11.49 -18.60 13.61
C VAL A 91 10.31 -18.71 14.57
N LYS A 92 10.43 -19.70 15.44
CA LYS A 92 9.53 -20.05 16.54
C LYS A 92 9.31 -18.90 17.52
#